data_AF-A0A819WJ38-F1
#
_entry.id   AF-A0A819WJ38-F1
#
_cell.length_a   1.000
_cell.length_b   1.000
_cell.length_c   1.000
_cell.angle_alpha   90.00
_cell.angle_beta   90.00
_cell.angle_gamma   90.00
#
_symmetry.space_group_name_H-M   'P 1'
#
loop_
_entity.id
_entity.type
_entity.pdbx_description
1 polymer ?
#
loop_
_entity_poly.entity_id
_entity_poly.type
_entity_poly.pdbx_seq_one_letter_code
_entity_poly.pdbx_strand_id
1 'polypeptide(L)'
;MLTAQVLMIIICTAPYAVYQLYTSFTASVPKDSLRVAQLNMISRLTSGISYFGHSTSFYVYTLTGTVFRKESLMIIKRCCHPRRNAIAVIHAETYPLSVLQRNQQSAPRSIRSDQYVTQVIHTPYIS
;
A
#
# COMPACT_ATOMS: atom_id res chain seq x y z
N MET A 1 16.32 -2.87 10.84
CA MET A 1 14.93 -2.43 10.58
C MET A 1 14.18 -2.18 11.89
N LEU A 2 14.00 -3.20 12.73
CA LEU A 2 13.36 -3.08 14.05
C LEU A 2 14.02 -1.99 14.92
N THR A 3 15.35 -2.02 15.07
CA THR A 3 16.09 -1.05 15.90
C THR A 3 15.92 0.40 15.45
N ALA A 4 15.97 0.65 14.14
CA ALA A 4 15.79 2.00 13.58
C ALA A 4 14.36 2.51 13.79
N GLN A 5 13.37 1.63 13.66
CA GLN A 5 11.97 1.94 13.92
C GLN A 5 11.72 2.24 15.40
N VAL A 6 12.25 1.42 16.31
CA VAL A 6 12.16 1.63 17.76
C VAL A 6 12.82 2.95 18.16
N LEU A 7 14.03 3.25 17.64
CA LEU A 7 14.71 4.53 17.86
C LEU A 7 13.86 5.72 17.40
N MET A 8 13.27 5.64 16.20
CA MET A 8 12.43 6.72 15.68
C MET A 8 11.17 6.93 16.50
N ILE A 9 10.53 5.86 16.95
CA ILE A 9 9.37 5.94 17.84
C ILE A 9 9.77 6.64 19.14
N ILE A 10 10.88 6.24 19.77
CA ILE A 10 11.36 6.85 21.01
C ILE A 10 11.66 8.35 20.82
N ILE A 11 12.41 8.71 19.77
CA ILE A 11 12.77 10.11 19.50
C ILE A 11 11.52 10.97 19.24
N CYS A 12 10.51 10.43 18.57
CA CYS A 12 9.30 11.18 18.25
C CYS A 12 8.32 11.27 19.44
N THR A 13 8.23 10.23 20.26
CA THR A 13 7.23 10.14 21.35
C THR A 13 7.75 10.65 22.69
N ALA A 14 9.05 10.51 22.99
CA ALA A 14 9.61 10.93 24.27
C ALA A 14 9.42 12.44 24.56
N PRO A 15 9.62 13.38 23.61
CA PRO A 15 9.42 14.80 23.87
C PRO A 15 7.98 15.13 24.26
N TYR A 16 7.01 14.48 23.61
CA TYR A 16 5.59 14.65 23.89
C TYR A 16 5.22 14.08 25.27
N ALA A 17 5.72 12.89 25.61
CA ALA A 17 5.49 12.28 26.91
C ALA A 17 6.07 13.11 28.06
N VAL A 18 7.29 13.63 27.91
CA VAL A 18 7.93 14.53 28.89
C VAL A 18 7.13 15.82 29.05
N TYR A 19 6.66 16.41 27.94
CA TYR A 19 5.80 17.60 27.99
C TYR A 19 4.50 17.32 28.77
N GLN A 20 3.81 16.20 28.50
CA GLN A 20 2.58 15.81 29.20
C GLN A 20 2.79 15.56 30.69
N LEU A 21 3.89 14.90 31.06
CA LEU A 21 4.26 14.69 32.46
C LEU A 21 4.48 16.05 33.15
N TYR A 22 5.24 16.93 32.51
CA TYR A 22 5.52 18.26 33.04
C TYR A 22 4.25 19.09 33.24
N THR A 23 3.35 19.13 32.26
CA THR A 23 2.09 19.89 32.36
C THR A 23 1.18 19.32 33.45
N SER A 24 1.15 18.00 33.60
CA SER A 24 0.38 17.32 34.65
C SER A 24 0.91 17.64 36.05
N PHE A 25 2.22 17.56 36.27
CA PHE A 25 2.81 17.86 37.59
C PHE A 25 2.79 19.34 37.95
N THR A 26 2.85 20.22 36.95
CA THR A 26 2.86 21.67 37.17
C THR A 26 1.49 22.32 37.01
N ALA A 27 0.40 21.54 37.00
CA ALA A 27 -0.96 22.06 36.76
C ALA A 27 -1.38 23.11 37.79
N SER A 28 -1.03 22.92 39.08
CA SER A 28 -1.38 23.82 40.19
C SER A 28 -0.41 25.00 40.36
N VAL A 29 0.74 24.99 39.69
CA VAL A 29 1.75 26.04 39.83
C VAL A 29 1.33 27.23 38.95
N PRO A 30 1.18 28.45 39.53
CA PRO A 30 0.90 29.65 38.75
C PRO A 30 2.08 29.92 37.80
N LYS A 31 1.77 30.26 36.55
CA LYS A 31 2.77 30.41 35.48
C LYS A 31 2.75 31.84 34.98
N ASP A 32 3.93 32.43 34.85
CA ASP A 32 4.09 33.71 34.19
C ASP A 32 3.74 33.63 32.70
N SER A 33 3.34 34.77 32.12
CA SER A 33 2.97 34.90 30.71
C SER A 33 4.07 34.38 29.76
N LEU A 34 5.35 34.66 30.06
CA LEU A 34 6.48 34.16 29.30
C LEU A 34 6.54 32.62 29.30
N ARG A 35 6.33 32.00 30.46
CA ARG A 35 6.36 30.54 30.61
C ARG A 35 5.21 29.87 29.87
N VAL A 36 4.03 30.50 29.85
CA VAL A 36 2.89 30.04 29.04
C VAL A 36 3.21 30.10 27.54
N ALA A 37 3.83 31.19 27.07
CA ALA A 37 4.25 31.31 25.67
C ALA A 37 5.25 30.21 25.27
N GLN A 38 6.24 29.93 26.12
CA GLN A 38 7.19 28.84 25.91
C GLN A 38 6.50 27.47 25.85
N LEU A 39 5.57 27.18 26.77
CA LEU A 39 4.83 25.92 26.79
C LEU A 39 3.97 25.73 25.54
N ASN A 40 3.36 26.80 25.03
CA ASN A 40 2.63 26.77 23.79
C ASN A 40 3.54 26.51 22.58
N MET A 41 4.72 27.13 22.54
CA MET A 41 5.72 26.88 21.49
C MET A 41 6.19 25.41 21.52
N ILE A 42 6.52 24.89 22.71
CA ILE A 42 6.94 23.49 22.89
C ILE A 42 5.82 22.55 22.44
N SER A 43 4.56 22.81 22.82
CA SER A 43 3.41 22.01 22.40
C SER A 43 3.31 21.88 20.88
N ARG A 44 3.44 23.02 20.17
CA ARG A 44 3.44 23.05 18.69
C ARG A 44 4.62 22.29 18.11
N LEU A 45 5.81 22.46 18.68
CA LEU A 45 7.02 21.76 18.25
C LEU A 45 6.89 20.24 18.43
N THR A 46 6.45 19.78 19.61
CA THR A 46 6.23 18.34 19.87
C THR A 46 5.17 17.75 18.94
N SER A 47 4.12 18.51 18.62
CA SER A 47 3.10 18.07 17.66
C SER A 47 3.69 17.94 16.25
N GLY A 48 4.53 18.90 15.83
CA GLY A 48 5.23 18.85 14.56
C GLY A 48 6.18 17.66 14.45
N ILE A 49 6.93 17.36 15.52
CA ILE A 49 7.82 16.19 15.58
C ILE A 49 7.02 14.88 15.45
N SER A 50 5.86 14.78 16.09
CA SER A 50 5.00 13.59 15.95
C SER A 50 4.52 13.38 14.51
N TYR A 51 4.08 14.45 13.82
CA TYR A 51 3.72 14.36 12.40
C TYR A 51 4.91 13.98 11.52
N PHE A 52 6.09 14.54 11.82
CA PHE A 52 7.33 14.18 11.14
C PHE A 52 7.70 12.70 11.37
N GLY A 53 7.46 12.16 12.57
CA GLY A 53 7.65 10.74 12.86
C GLY A 53 6.79 9.83 11.98
N HIS A 54 5.54 10.21 11.73
CA HIS A 54 4.64 9.46 10.85
C HIS A 54 5.12 9.47 9.39
N SER A 55 5.53 10.62 8.85
CA SER A 55 6.05 10.68 7.47
C SER A 55 7.43 10.02 7.34
N THR A 56 8.28 10.12 8.36
CA THR A 56 9.64 9.56 8.33
C THR A 56 9.63 8.04 8.51
N SER A 57 8.60 7.46 9.14
CA SER A 57 8.43 6.01 9.16
C SER A 57 8.44 5.44 7.74
N PHE A 58 7.73 6.06 6.79
CA PHE A 58 7.78 5.66 5.38
C PHE A 58 9.20 5.70 4.79
N TYR A 59 9.97 6.75 5.08
CA TYR A 59 11.35 6.88 4.64
C TYR A 59 12.28 5.84 5.25
N VAL A 60 12.13 5.55 6.55
CA VAL A 60 12.95 4.55 7.25
C VAL A 60 12.64 3.16 6.72
N TYR A 61 11.38 2.85 6.44
CA TYR A 61 11.00 1.60 5.76
C TYR A 61 11.63 1.51 4.36
N THR A 62 11.58 2.59 3.58
CA THR A 62 12.14 2.65 2.23
C THR A 62 13.66 2.55 2.22
N LEU A 63 14.34 3.20 3.16
CA LEU A 63 15.80 3.23 3.24
C LEU A 63 16.37 1.98 3.92
N THR A 64 15.72 1.42 4.92
CA THR A 64 16.27 0.30 5.71
C THR A 64 15.87 -1.06 5.12
N GLY A 65 14.77 -1.13 4.36
CA GLY A 65 14.31 -2.36 3.72
C GLY A 65 15.05 -2.62 2.41
N THR A 66 16.03 -3.52 2.41
CA THR A 66 16.66 -4.02 1.17
C THR A 66 15.63 -4.66 0.23
N VAL A 67 14.62 -5.33 0.80
CA VAL A 67 13.47 -5.90 0.07
C VAL A 67 12.60 -4.81 -0.53
N PHE A 68 12.26 -3.78 0.24
CA PHE A 68 11.42 -2.67 -0.23
C PHE A 68 12.10 -1.88 -1.35
N ARG A 69 13.42 -1.67 -1.28
CA ARG A 69 14.19 -1.05 -2.38
C ARG A 69 14.14 -1.86 -3.67
N LYS A 70 14.19 -3.20 -3.58
CA LYS A 70 14.07 -4.08 -4.76
C LYS A 70 12.69 -3.94 -5.42
N GLU A 71 11.62 -3.99 -4.65
CA GLU A 71 10.24 -3.87 -5.15
C GLU A 71 9.96 -2.47 -5.72
N SER A 72 10.35 -1.41 -5.02
CA SER A 72 10.16 -0.03 -5.50
C SER A 72 10.95 0.25 -6.78
N LEU A 73 12.19 -0.23 -6.90
CA LEU A 73 12.95 -0.14 -8.16
C LEU A 73 12.33 -0.98 -9.28
N MET A 74 11.72 -2.12 -8.96
CA MET A 74 11.00 -2.94 -9.95
C MET A 74 9.80 -2.18 -10.53
N ILE A 75 9.01 -1.53 -9.68
CA ILE A 75 7.86 -0.72 -10.09
C ILE A 75 8.31 0.49 -10.90
N ILE A 76 9.31 1.24 -10.43
CA ILE A 76 9.86 2.40 -11.14
C ILE A 76 10.39 1.98 -12.52
N LYS A 77 11.15 0.89 -12.61
CA LYS A 77 11.61 0.36 -13.90
C LYS A 77 10.45 -0.03 -14.82
N ARG A 78 9.36 -0.58 -14.28
CA ARG A 78 8.14 -0.90 -15.06
C ARG A 78 7.41 0.34 -15.57
N CYS A 79 7.41 1.42 -14.80
CA CYS A 79 6.79 2.70 -15.17
C CYS A 79 7.67 3.54 -16.12
N CYS A 80 8.99 3.50 -15.99
CA CYS A 80 9.95 4.21 -16.87
C CYS A 80 10.31 3.45 -18.15
N HIS A 81 10.01 2.15 -18.20
CA HIS A 81 9.96 1.36 -19.43
C HIS A 81 8.55 0.82 -19.64
N PRO A 82 7.59 1.66 -20.06
CA PRO A 82 6.37 1.18 -20.71
C PRO A 82 6.82 0.57 -22.05
N ARG A 83 7.35 -0.65 -22.00
CA ARG A 83 7.93 -1.34 -23.14
C ARG A 83 6.79 -1.61 -24.12
N ARG A 84 6.75 -0.85 -25.22
CA ARG A 84 6.75 -1.29 -26.63
C ARG A 84 5.87 -2.49 -27.06
N ASN A 85 4.97 -2.97 -26.22
CA ASN A 85 4.16 -4.17 -26.46
C ASN A 85 2.74 -3.82 -26.92
N ALA A 86 2.35 -2.53 -26.94
CA ALA A 86 1.11 -2.10 -27.57
C ALA A 86 1.12 -2.32 -29.10
N ILE A 87 2.29 -2.42 -29.73
CA ILE A 87 2.41 -2.63 -31.19
C ILE A 87 2.27 -4.11 -31.58
N ALA A 88 2.56 -5.05 -30.67
CA ALA A 88 2.37 -6.48 -30.96
C ALA A 88 0.90 -6.91 -30.95
N VAL A 89 0.02 -6.16 -30.27
CA VAL A 89 -1.41 -6.46 -30.21
C VAL A 89 -2.16 -5.94 -31.44
N ILE A 90 -1.73 -4.83 -32.04
CA ILE A 90 -2.37 -4.29 -33.27
C ILE A 90 -1.98 -5.13 -34.51
N HIS A 91 -0.81 -5.76 -34.51
CA HIS A 91 -0.35 -6.57 -35.65
C HIS A 91 -0.90 -8.01 -35.67
N ALA A 92 -1.64 -8.42 -34.63
CA ALA A 92 -2.32 -9.72 -34.58
C ALA A 92 -3.74 -9.69 -35.19
N GLU A 93 -4.30 -8.52 -35.46
CA GLU A 93 -5.64 -8.37 -36.07
C GLU A 93 -5.61 -8.09 -37.60
N THR A 94 -4.44 -8.14 -38.24
CA THR A 94 -4.34 -8.06 -39.71
C THR A 94 -4.11 -9.45 -40.33
N TYR A 95 -5.11 -10.33 -40.18
CA TYR A 95 -5.58 -11.36 -41.13
C TYR A 95 -4.57 -12.44 -41.68
N PRO A 96 -5.02 -13.65 -42.12
CA PRO A 96 -6.30 -13.83 -42.78
C PRO A 96 -7.17 -15.04 -42.38
N LEU A 97 -8.45 -14.75 -42.55
CA LEU A 97 -9.62 -15.57 -42.88
C LEU A 97 -9.41 -16.77 -43.83
N SER A 98 -8.20 -17.26 -44.09
CA SER A 98 -7.93 -18.35 -45.05
C SER A 98 -7.99 -19.75 -44.43
N VAL A 99 -8.09 -19.89 -43.10
CA VAL A 99 -8.06 -21.21 -42.42
C VAL A 99 -9.45 -21.74 -42.07
N LEU A 100 -10.49 -20.91 -42.06
CA LEU A 100 -11.84 -21.35 -41.68
C LEU A 100 -12.68 -21.97 -42.81
N GLN A 101 -12.24 -21.90 -44.08
CA GLN A 101 -13.02 -22.40 -45.21
C GLN A 101 -12.71 -23.86 -45.61
N ARG A 102 -11.71 -24.52 -44.99
CA ARG A 102 -11.33 -25.90 -45.35
C ARG A 102 -11.96 -27.00 -44.49
N ASN A 103 -12.66 -26.67 -43.40
CA ASN A 103 -13.20 -27.68 -42.46
C ASN A 103 -14.74 -27.85 -42.47
N GLN A 104 -15.46 -27.29 -43.45
CA GLN A 104 -16.93 -27.47 -43.54
C GLN A 104 -17.40 -28.58 -44.49
N GLN A 105 -16.51 -29.44 -45.00
CA GLN A 105 -16.89 -30.46 -45.98
C GLN A 105 -16.43 -31.86 -45.60
N SER A 106 -16.78 -32.31 -44.39
CA SER A 106 -16.76 -33.73 -44.00
C SER A 106 -17.79 -33.94 -42.87
N ALA A 107 -18.86 -34.67 -43.21
CA ALA A 107 -20.05 -35.02 -42.43
C ALA A 107 -19.76 -35.83 -41.13
N PRO A 108 -20.74 -36.40 -40.37
CA PRO A 108 -22.19 -36.30 -40.42
C PRO A 108 -22.89 -36.07 -39.05
N ARG A 109 -24.22 -35.87 -39.12
CA ARG A 109 -25.21 -35.99 -38.04
C ARG A 109 -24.98 -37.22 -37.14
N SER A 110 -24.98 -37.01 -35.83
CA SER A 110 -25.63 -37.93 -34.89
C SER A 110 -26.09 -37.20 -33.64
N ILE A 111 -27.40 -37.29 -33.43
CA ILE A 111 -28.20 -36.89 -32.29
C ILE A 111 -27.74 -37.65 -31.04
N ARG A 112 -27.52 -36.97 -29.91
CA ARG A 112 -27.97 -37.50 -28.61
C ARG A 112 -28.15 -36.40 -27.57
N SER A 113 -29.41 -36.28 -27.19
CA SER A 113 -29.96 -35.57 -26.04
C SER A 113 -29.46 -36.16 -24.72
N ASP A 114 -29.75 -35.42 -23.65
CA ASP A 114 -29.65 -35.76 -22.23
C ASP A 114 -28.23 -35.60 -21.64
N GLN A 115 -28.02 -34.89 -20.54
CA GLN A 115 -28.80 -34.95 -19.31
C GLN A 115 -28.47 -33.75 -18.41
N TYR A 116 -29.52 -33.16 -17.83
CA TYR A 116 -29.49 -32.24 -16.70
C TYR A 116 -28.84 -32.89 -15.47
N VAL A 117 -27.91 -32.20 -14.79
CA VAL A 117 -27.78 -32.31 -13.32
C VAL A 117 -27.36 -30.96 -12.76
N THR A 118 -28.34 -30.29 -12.17
CA THR A 118 -28.19 -29.23 -11.17
C THR A 118 -27.57 -29.82 -9.91
N GLN A 119 -26.47 -29.25 -9.40
CA GLN A 119 -26.13 -29.40 -7.98
C GLN A 119 -25.75 -28.06 -7.35
N VAL A 120 -26.66 -27.64 -6.48
CA VAL A 120 -26.58 -26.57 -5.49
C VAL A 120 -25.86 -27.13 -4.26
N ILE A 121 -24.78 -26.49 -3.80
CA ILE A 121 -24.20 -26.72 -2.47
C ILE A 121 -23.73 -25.34 -1.94
N HIS A 122 -24.57 -24.62 -1.21
CA HIS A 122 -24.68 -24.59 0.27
C HIS A 122 -23.41 -24.16 1.00
N THR A 123 -23.43 -22.91 1.49
CA THR A 123 -22.58 -22.37 2.57
C THR A 123 -22.94 -23.01 3.92
N PRO A 124 -22.03 -22.92 4.90
CA PRO A 124 -22.41 -22.14 6.08
C PRO A 124 -21.29 -21.25 6.66
N TYR A 125 -21.77 -20.14 7.21
CA TYR A 125 -21.13 -19.24 8.19
C TYR A 125 -20.60 -20.02 9.40
N ILE A 126 -19.44 -19.60 9.92
CA ILE A 126 -19.03 -19.87 11.31
C ILE A 126 -18.68 -18.53 11.97
N SER A 127 -19.25 -18.36 13.16
CA SER A 127 -19.26 -17.22 14.06
C SER A 127 -17.89 -16.85 14.62
#